data_AF-A0A2X1QVK3-F1
#
_entry.id   AF-A0A2X1QVK3-F1
#
_cell.length_a   1.000
_cell.length_b   1.000
_cell.length_c   1.000
_cell.angle_alpha   90.00
_cell.angle_beta   90.00
_cell.angle_gamma   90.00
#
_symmetry.space_group_name_H-M   'P 1'
#
loop_
_entity.id
_entity.type
_entity.pdbx_description
1 polymer ?
#
loop_
_entity_poly.entity_id
_entity_poly.type
_entity_poly.pdbx_seq_one_letter_code
_entity_poly.pdbx_strand_id
1 'polypeptide(L)'
;MTSGTVYDAAIFVPDDYTLQFALNSSNQLVVMVSGVSSGSVIPPTGLVDDAPVYESGSTISFNGIQITVSGEPQVGDSFAINPARNESLFSTVARMVDNLNSPFASPIDKAIVQTENNQLLDQFDTALDNIIAYQAQVGARLNQLDVADQVNSDLIETSTETLSSLEDVNLPEVAVKLDLQRIYLQAAQQSFARIQGLTVFNYI
;
A
#
# COMPACT_ATOMS: atom_id res chain seq x y z
N MET A 1 -8.09 -21.79 -14.54
CA MET A 1 -7.81 -20.39 -14.91
C MET A 1 -6.93 -19.75 -13.84
N THR A 2 -6.04 -18.81 -14.19
CA THR A 2 -5.26 -18.01 -13.21
C THR A 2 -6.07 -16.83 -12.71
N SER A 3 -5.71 -16.25 -11.56
CA SER A 3 -6.23 -14.93 -11.20
C SER A 3 -5.81 -13.88 -12.23
N GLY A 4 -6.66 -12.87 -12.41
CA GLY A 4 -6.38 -11.77 -13.33
C GLY A 4 -5.35 -10.80 -12.74
N THR A 5 -4.45 -10.33 -13.59
CA THR A 5 -3.50 -9.26 -13.25
C THR A 5 -3.84 -8.01 -14.06
N VAL A 6 -3.67 -6.84 -13.44
CA VAL A 6 -3.73 -5.57 -14.17
C VAL A 6 -2.33 -5.29 -14.72
N TYR A 7 -2.15 -5.50 -16.02
CA TYR A 7 -0.85 -5.28 -16.68
C TYR A 7 -0.66 -3.83 -17.14
N ASP A 8 -1.76 -3.10 -17.36
CA ASP A 8 -1.73 -1.68 -17.71
C ASP A 8 -2.89 -0.94 -17.02
N ALA A 9 -2.54 -0.15 -16.01
CA ALA A 9 -3.49 0.63 -15.22
C ALA A 9 -4.08 1.82 -16.00
N ALA A 10 -3.43 2.30 -17.06
CA ALA A 10 -3.91 3.46 -17.83
C ALA A 10 -5.14 3.12 -18.68
N ILE A 11 -5.26 1.85 -19.08
CA ILE A 11 -6.38 1.32 -19.88
C ILE A 11 -7.28 0.39 -19.08
N PHE A 12 -7.06 0.29 -17.76
CA PHE A 12 -7.86 -0.55 -16.88
C PHE A 12 -9.29 -0.02 -16.78
N VAL A 13 -10.26 -0.90 -17.05
CA VAL A 13 -11.68 -0.59 -16.88
C VAL A 13 -12.27 -1.56 -15.86
N PRO A 14 -12.74 -1.08 -14.69
CA PRO A 14 -13.41 -1.94 -13.73
C PRO A 14 -14.83 -2.27 -14.22
N ASP A 15 -15.13 -3.56 -14.34
CA ASP A 15 -16.44 -4.08 -14.69
C ASP A 15 -16.54 -5.53 -14.20
N ASP A 16 -17.77 -6.06 -14.13
CA ASP A 16 -18.00 -7.49 -13.92
C ASP A 16 -17.97 -8.17 -15.31
N TYR A 17 -16.86 -8.82 -15.62
CA TYR A 17 -16.65 -9.47 -16.91
C TYR A 17 -17.03 -10.95 -16.86
N THR A 18 -17.54 -11.46 -17.99
CA THR A 18 -17.77 -12.87 -18.24
C THR A 18 -16.92 -13.30 -19.42
N LEU A 19 -16.06 -14.27 -19.20
CA LEU A 19 -15.36 -14.99 -20.26
C LEU A 19 -16.18 -16.23 -20.62
N GLN A 20 -16.40 -16.48 -21.91
CA GLN A 20 -17.19 -17.62 -22.39
C GLN A 20 -16.51 -18.30 -23.59
N PHE A 21 -16.66 -19.63 -23.66
CA PHE A 21 -16.21 -20.43 -24.80
C PHE A 21 -17.37 -20.80 -25.74
N ALA A 22 -17.15 -20.62 -27.04
CA ALA A 22 -18.11 -20.93 -28.09
C ALA A 22 -17.44 -21.60 -29.30
N LEU A 23 -18.23 -22.15 -30.22
CA LEU A 23 -17.73 -22.60 -31.54
C LEU A 23 -18.03 -21.55 -32.60
N ASN A 24 -17.02 -21.21 -33.40
CA ASN A 24 -17.23 -20.44 -34.62
C ASN A 24 -17.81 -21.32 -35.75
N SER A 25 -18.17 -20.70 -36.87
CA SER A 25 -18.69 -21.34 -38.08
C SER A 25 -17.71 -22.36 -38.72
N SER A 26 -16.44 -22.37 -38.29
CA SER A 26 -15.41 -23.33 -38.70
C SER A 26 -15.20 -24.48 -37.69
N ASN A 27 -16.08 -24.62 -36.69
CA ASN A 27 -15.98 -25.58 -35.58
C ASN A 27 -14.70 -25.45 -34.74
N GLN A 28 -14.12 -24.26 -34.66
CA GLN A 28 -13.01 -23.96 -33.76
C GLN A 28 -13.54 -23.37 -32.46
N LEU A 29 -12.95 -23.79 -31.34
CA LEU A 29 -13.24 -23.20 -30.04
C LEU A 29 -12.67 -21.79 -30.00
N VAL A 30 -13.52 -20.80 -29.73
CA VAL A 30 -13.15 -19.39 -29.61
C VAL A 30 -13.48 -18.87 -28.23
N VAL A 31 -12.80 -17.79 -27.83
CA VAL A 31 -13.04 -17.12 -26.55
C VAL A 31 -13.70 -15.77 -26.75
N MET A 32 -14.75 -15.53 -25.98
CA MET A 32 -15.46 -14.26 -25.93
C MET A 32 -15.38 -13.67 -24.53
N VAL A 33 -15.33 -12.35 -24.46
CA VAL A 33 -15.37 -11.59 -23.20
C VAL A 33 -16.42 -10.50 -23.32
N SER A 34 -17.33 -10.44 -22.36
CA SER A 34 -18.30 -9.36 -22.22
C SER A 34 -18.27 -8.79 -20.82
N GLY A 35 -18.59 -7.51 -20.67
CA GLY A 35 -18.75 -6.84 -19.38
C GLY A 35 -20.19 -6.36 -19.20
N VAL A 36 -20.65 -6.30 -17.94
CA VAL A 36 -22.00 -5.80 -17.61
C VAL A 36 -22.19 -4.36 -18.12
N SER A 37 -21.18 -3.51 -17.95
CA SER A 37 -21.19 -2.11 -18.38
C SER A 37 -20.53 -1.90 -19.74
N SER A 38 -19.52 -2.72 -20.05
CA SER A 38 -18.65 -2.59 -21.23
C SER A 38 -19.26 -3.22 -22.50
N GLY A 39 -20.27 -4.09 -22.35
CA GLY A 39 -20.81 -4.87 -23.47
C GLY A 39 -19.79 -5.88 -23.99
N SER A 40 -19.81 -6.19 -25.29
CA SER A 40 -18.85 -7.11 -25.91
C SER A 40 -17.46 -6.48 -26.00
N VAL A 41 -16.47 -7.12 -25.37
CA VAL A 41 -15.07 -6.67 -25.33
C VAL A 41 -14.21 -7.49 -26.29
N ILE A 42 -14.37 -8.82 -26.26
CA ILE A 42 -13.72 -9.74 -27.19
C ILE A 42 -14.81 -10.63 -27.84
N PRO A 43 -14.94 -10.62 -29.17
CA PRO A 43 -14.57 -9.52 -30.05
C PRO A 43 -15.49 -8.30 -29.78
N PRO A 44 -15.05 -7.07 -30.08
CA PRO A 44 -15.91 -5.88 -29.95
C PRO A 44 -17.20 -5.95 -30.78
N THR A 45 -17.23 -6.76 -31.84
CA THR A 45 -18.41 -6.98 -32.67
C THR A 45 -19.48 -7.83 -31.99
N GLY A 46 -19.10 -8.60 -30.96
CA GLY A 46 -19.96 -9.58 -30.29
C GLY A 46 -20.29 -10.81 -31.15
N LEU A 47 -19.74 -10.92 -32.37
CA LEU A 47 -19.97 -12.04 -33.26
C LEU A 47 -18.95 -13.14 -33.00
N VAL A 48 -19.42 -14.38 -32.84
CA VAL A 48 -18.56 -15.54 -32.52
C VAL A 48 -17.49 -15.78 -33.58
N ASP A 49 -17.77 -15.48 -34.85
CA ASP A 49 -16.84 -15.70 -35.96
C ASP A 49 -15.65 -14.71 -36.00
N ASP A 50 -15.77 -13.56 -35.32
CA ASP A 50 -14.68 -12.59 -35.18
C ASP A 50 -13.83 -12.85 -33.93
N ALA A 51 -14.22 -13.83 -33.11
CA ALA A 51 -13.56 -14.12 -31.85
C ALA A 51 -12.23 -14.87 -32.07
N PRO A 52 -11.19 -14.58 -31.26
CA PRO A 52 -9.94 -15.31 -31.34
C PRO A 52 -10.12 -16.78 -30.96
N VAL A 53 -9.43 -17.65 -31.70
CA VAL A 53 -9.36 -19.09 -31.39
C VAL A 53 -8.68 -19.29 -30.04
N TYR A 54 -9.26 -20.12 -29.19
CA TYR A 54 -8.67 -20.48 -27.91
C TYR A 54 -7.52 -21.46 -28.12
N GLU A 55 -6.39 -21.13 -27.51
CA GLU A 55 -5.25 -22.04 -27.36
C GLU A 55 -4.98 -22.28 -25.87
N SER A 56 -4.74 -23.54 -25.49
CA SER A 56 -4.52 -23.89 -24.09
C SER A 56 -3.25 -23.25 -23.56
N GLY A 57 -3.36 -22.54 -22.43
CA GLY A 57 -2.25 -21.80 -21.83
C GLY A 57 -1.97 -20.45 -22.51
N SER A 58 -2.77 -20.06 -23.51
CA SER A 58 -2.66 -18.73 -24.10
C SER A 58 -3.19 -17.66 -23.14
N THR A 59 -2.59 -16.48 -23.30
CA THR A 59 -2.89 -15.33 -22.49
C THR A 59 -3.96 -14.48 -23.16
N ILE A 60 -5.05 -14.23 -22.45
CA ILE A 60 -6.18 -13.43 -22.91
C ILE A 60 -6.08 -12.07 -22.22
N SER A 61 -5.99 -11.00 -23.02
CA SER A 61 -5.78 -9.63 -22.53
C SER A 61 -6.87 -8.70 -23.06
N PHE A 62 -7.47 -7.91 -22.17
CA PHE A 62 -8.52 -6.93 -22.50
C PHE A 62 -8.60 -5.86 -21.41
N ASN A 63 -8.92 -4.60 -21.77
CA ASN A 63 -9.15 -3.51 -20.81
C ASN A 63 -8.12 -3.44 -19.66
N GLY A 64 -6.82 -3.56 -19.97
CA GLY A 64 -5.72 -3.52 -19.00
C GLY A 64 -5.57 -4.76 -18.10
N ILE A 65 -6.44 -5.75 -18.27
CA ILE A 65 -6.46 -7.02 -17.54
C ILE A 65 -5.83 -8.12 -18.40
N GLN A 66 -5.09 -9.02 -17.76
CA GLN A 66 -4.53 -10.21 -18.38
C GLN A 66 -4.81 -11.43 -17.52
N ILE A 67 -5.25 -12.51 -18.18
CA ILE A 67 -5.55 -13.81 -17.58
C ILE A 67 -4.99 -14.94 -18.45
N THR A 68 -4.70 -16.08 -17.84
CA THR A 68 -4.34 -17.30 -18.57
C THR A 68 -5.35 -18.40 -18.28
N VAL A 69 -5.88 -19.01 -19.35
CA VAL A 69 -6.76 -20.16 -19.25
C VAL A 69 -6.03 -21.38 -19.83
N SER A 70 -6.08 -22.49 -19.10
CA SER A 70 -5.44 -23.75 -19.46
C SER A 70 -6.46 -24.90 -19.36
N GLY A 71 -6.13 -26.02 -20.02
CA GLY A 71 -7.03 -27.17 -20.17
C GLY A 71 -7.86 -27.10 -21.46
N GLU A 72 -8.90 -27.94 -21.50
CA GLU A 72 -9.79 -28.16 -22.65
C GLU A 72 -11.23 -27.73 -22.28
N PRO A 73 -11.51 -26.41 -22.23
CA PRO A 73 -12.85 -25.94 -21.94
C PRO A 73 -13.84 -26.42 -23.00
N GLN A 74 -15.08 -26.66 -22.58
CA GLN A 74 -16.16 -27.08 -23.44
C GLN A 74 -17.02 -25.88 -23.86
N VAL A 75 -17.79 -26.07 -24.92
CA VAL A 75 -18.74 -25.06 -25.39
C VAL A 75 -19.75 -24.77 -24.29
N GLY A 76 -19.93 -23.49 -23.97
CA GLY A 76 -20.81 -23.05 -22.90
C GLY A 76 -20.11 -22.89 -21.54
N ASP A 77 -18.87 -23.34 -21.38
CA ASP A 77 -18.08 -23.04 -20.19
C ASP A 77 -17.88 -21.51 -20.08
N SER A 78 -17.94 -21.01 -18.85
CA SER A 78 -17.78 -19.58 -18.58
C SER A 78 -17.08 -19.33 -17.25
N PHE A 79 -16.34 -18.23 -17.19
CA PHE A 79 -15.67 -17.74 -15.98
C PHE A 79 -16.09 -16.30 -15.69
N ALA A 80 -16.42 -16.01 -14.43
CA ALA A 80 -16.65 -14.66 -13.96
C ALA A 80 -15.32 -14.01 -13.55
N ILE A 81 -15.12 -12.77 -13.97
CA ILE A 81 -13.92 -11.97 -13.72
C ILE A 81 -14.42 -10.66 -13.13
N ASN A 82 -14.41 -10.60 -11.80
CA ASN A 82 -14.96 -9.48 -11.05
C ASN A 82 -13.83 -8.67 -10.42
N PRO A 83 -14.02 -7.36 -10.18
CA PRO A 83 -13.08 -6.57 -9.41
C PRO A 83 -12.89 -7.19 -8.02
N ALA A 84 -11.65 -7.15 -7.53
CA ALA A 84 -11.32 -7.64 -6.20
C ALA A 84 -12.13 -6.91 -5.12
N ARG A 85 -12.57 -7.67 -4.10
CA ARG A 85 -13.32 -7.15 -2.95
C ARG A 85 -12.50 -7.36 -1.69
N ASN A 86 -12.75 -6.53 -0.68
CA ASN A 86 -12.18 -6.77 0.64
C ASN A 86 -12.71 -8.09 1.20
N GLU A 87 -11.80 -8.99 1.50
CA GLU A 87 -12.09 -10.31 2.06
C GLU A 87 -11.22 -10.51 3.31
N SER A 88 -11.78 -11.13 4.34
CA SER A 88 -11.03 -11.42 5.57
C SER A 88 -10.18 -12.68 5.40
N LEU A 89 -9.05 -12.76 6.11
CA LEU A 89 -8.27 -14.00 6.14
C LEU A 89 -9.10 -15.20 6.62
N PHE A 90 -10.07 -14.97 7.52
CA PHE A 90 -10.97 -16.00 8.02
C PHE A 90 -11.90 -16.55 6.93
N SER A 91 -12.42 -15.70 6.04
CA SER A 91 -13.24 -16.13 4.91
C SER A 91 -12.40 -16.85 3.86
N THR A 92 -11.16 -16.40 3.60
CA THR A 92 -10.21 -17.11 2.73
C THR A 92 -9.92 -18.53 3.28
N VAL A 93 -9.68 -18.67 4.58
CA VAL A 93 -9.48 -19.97 5.22
C VAL A 93 -10.75 -20.83 5.15
N ALA A 94 -11.93 -20.25 5.36
CA ALA A 94 -13.20 -20.98 5.24
C ALA A 94 -13.39 -21.53 3.82
N ARG A 95 -13.17 -20.70 2.79
CA ARG A 95 -13.19 -21.12 1.38
C ARG A 95 -12.17 -22.21 1.08
N MET A 96 -10.97 -22.13 1.66
CA MET A 96 -9.97 -23.20 1.54
C MET A 96 -10.49 -24.53 2.11
N VAL A 97 -11.12 -24.51 3.29
CA VAL A 97 -11.73 -25.71 3.87
C VAL A 97 -12.84 -26.26 2.97
N ASP A 98 -13.70 -25.40 2.44
CA ASP A 98 -14.78 -25.80 1.53
C ASP A 98 -14.23 -26.39 0.22
N ASN A 99 -13.18 -25.78 -0.35
CA ASN A 99 -12.51 -26.27 -1.55
C ASN A 99 -11.84 -27.63 -1.31
N LEU A 100 -11.21 -27.83 -0.15
CA LEU A 100 -10.60 -29.12 0.23
C LEU A 100 -11.64 -30.24 0.44
N ASN A 101 -12.88 -29.88 0.76
CA ASN A 101 -13.99 -30.83 0.90
C ASN A 101 -14.77 -31.05 -0.41
N SER A 102 -14.42 -30.35 -1.49
CA SER A 102 -15.09 -30.48 -2.78
C SER A 102 -14.75 -31.82 -3.45
N PRO A 103 -15.63 -32.36 -4.33
CA PRO A 103 -15.30 -33.52 -5.15
C PRO A 103 -13.97 -33.32 -5.89
N PHE A 104 -13.19 -34.40 -6.03
CA PHE A 104 -11.87 -34.37 -6.68
C PHE A 104 -11.58 -35.66 -7.48
N ALA A 105 -12.63 -36.28 -8.02
CA ALA A 105 -12.52 -37.58 -8.69
C ALA A 105 -12.32 -37.43 -10.20
N SER A 106 -13.16 -36.62 -10.85
CA SER A 106 -13.16 -36.42 -12.30
C SER A 106 -12.18 -35.32 -12.73
N PRO A 107 -11.74 -35.28 -14.01
CA PRO A 107 -10.96 -34.16 -14.54
C PRO A 107 -11.67 -32.80 -14.39
N ILE A 108 -13.01 -32.78 -14.49
CA ILE A 108 -13.82 -31.56 -14.30
C ILE A 108 -13.73 -31.09 -12.85
N ASP A 109 -13.91 -32.01 -11.90
CA ASP A 109 -13.81 -31.71 -10.46
C ASP A 109 -12.46 -31.08 -10.12
N LYS A 110 -11.38 -31.67 -10.67
CA LYS A 110 -10.01 -31.18 -10.47
C LYS A 110 -9.80 -29.80 -11.07
N ALA A 111 -10.39 -29.50 -12.23
CA ALA A 111 -10.26 -28.19 -12.88
C ALA A 111 -10.97 -27.08 -12.10
N ILE A 112 -12.12 -27.39 -11.48
CA ILE A 112 -12.85 -26.47 -10.59
C ILE A 112 -11.99 -26.17 -9.36
N VAL A 113 -11.54 -27.21 -8.65
CA VAL A 113 -10.69 -27.08 -7.47
C VAL A 113 -9.38 -26.34 -7.77
N GLN A 114 -8.79 -26.56 -8.96
CA GLN A 114 -7.56 -25.87 -9.37
C GLN A 114 -7.77 -24.36 -9.57
N THR A 115 -8.91 -23.95 -10.10
CA THR A 115 -9.20 -22.52 -10.30
C THR A 115 -9.38 -21.82 -8.96
N GLU A 116 -10.07 -22.45 -8.01
CA GLU A 116 -10.21 -21.95 -6.64
C GLU A 116 -8.87 -21.95 -5.88
N ASN A 117 -8.03 -22.98 -6.06
CA ASN A 117 -6.69 -23.03 -5.46
C ASN A 117 -5.82 -21.84 -5.88
N ASN A 118 -5.85 -21.48 -7.17
CA ASN A 118 -5.09 -20.33 -7.65
C ASN A 118 -5.55 -19.03 -6.96
N GLN A 119 -6.86 -18.82 -6.82
CA GLN A 119 -7.41 -17.66 -6.13
C GLN A 119 -7.03 -17.64 -4.64
N LEU A 120 -7.14 -18.78 -3.96
CA LEU A 120 -6.80 -18.90 -2.54
C LEU A 120 -5.32 -18.59 -2.29
N LEU A 121 -4.42 -19.10 -3.15
CA LEU A 121 -2.99 -18.81 -3.05
C LEU A 121 -2.70 -17.32 -3.17
N ASP A 122 -3.26 -16.65 -4.18
CA ASP A 122 -3.07 -15.21 -4.36
C ASP A 122 -3.64 -14.39 -3.20
N GLN A 123 -4.76 -14.84 -2.61
CA GLN A 123 -5.34 -14.22 -1.41
C GLN A 123 -4.47 -14.40 -0.18
N PHE A 124 -3.86 -15.58 0.02
CA PHE A 124 -2.93 -15.81 1.12
C PHE A 124 -1.65 -14.98 0.97
N ASP A 125 -1.09 -14.89 -0.23
CA ASP A 125 0.09 -14.06 -0.50
C ASP A 125 -0.22 -12.59 -0.22
N THR A 126 -1.37 -12.08 -0.68
CA THR A 126 -1.84 -10.73 -0.36
C THR A 126 -2.01 -10.52 1.15
N ALA A 127 -2.55 -11.50 1.87
CA ALA A 127 -2.70 -11.40 3.32
C ALA A 127 -1.34 -11.39 4.05
N LEU A 128 -0.38 -12.20 3.60
CA LEU A 128 0.98 -12.22 4.13
C LEU A 128 1.68 -10.88 3.91
N ASP A 129 1.59 -10.31 2.71
CA ASP A 129 2.15 -8.99 2.39
C ASP A 129 1.57 -7.89 3.29
N ASN A 130 0.25 -7.92 3.52
CA ASN A 130 -0.40 -7.00 4.45
C ASN A 130 0.15 -7.15 5.87
N ILE A 131 0.27 -8.37 6.38
CA ILE A 131 0.83 -8.63 7.73
C ILE A 131 2.27 -8.13 7.82
N ILE A 132 3.11 -8.40 6.81
CA ILE A 132 4.50 -7.93 6.75
C ILE A 132 4.55 -6.40 6.74
N ALA A 133 3.69 -5.73 5.97
CA ALA A 133 3.60 -4.29 5.95
C ALA A 133 3.21 -3.71 7.32
N TYR A 134 2.27 -4.34 8.03
CA TYR A 134 1.93 -3.94 9.40
C TYR A 134 3.10 -4.16 10.37
N GLN A 135 3.81 -5.28 10.28
CA GLN A 135 5.01 -5.54 11.09
C GLN A 135 6.11 -4.50 10.85
N ALA A 136 6.33 -4.12 9.58
CA ALA A 136 7.27 -3.05 9.23
C ALA A 136 6.85 -1.70 9.84
N GLN A 137 5.56 -1.36 9.82
CA GLN A 137 5.05 -0.16 10.47
C GLN A 137 5.23 -0.19 12.00
N VAL A 138 5.01 -1.34 12.63
CA VAL A 138 5.29 -1.52 14.07
C VAL A 138 6.79 -1.35 14.34
N GLY A 139 7.66 -1.93 13.51
CA GLY A 139 9.12 -1.73 13.63
C GLY A 139 9.53 -0.27 13.50
N ALA A 140 8.94 0.47 12.55
CA ALA A 140 9.19 1.91 12.42
C ALA A 140 8.74 2.69 13.67
N ARG A 141 7.61 2.33 14.29
CA ARG A 141 7.15 2.94 15.55
C ARG A 141 8.06 2.59 16.73
N LEU A 142 8.58 1.36 16.79
CA LEU A 142 9.57 0.98 17.81
C LEU A 142 10.85 1.80 17.67
N ASN A 143 11.37 1.97 16.45
CA ASN A 143 12.52 2.86 16.23
C ASN A 143 12.25 4.30 16.66
N GLN A 144 11.02 4.82 16.46
CA GLN A 144 10.65 6.14 16.94
C GLN A 144 10.62 6.22 18.48
N LEU A 145 10.18 5.16 19.16
CA LEU A 145 10.22 5.06 20.61
C LEU A 145 11.66 5.01 21.13
N ASP A 146 12.53 4.22 20.51
CA ASP A 146 13.96 4.14 20.90
C ASP A 146 14.64 5.51 20.79
N VAL A 147 14.34 6.27 19.73
CA VAL A 147 14.83 7.65 19.56
C VAL A 147 14.28 8.57 20.66
N ALA A 148 12.99 8.45 20.99
CA ALA A 148 12.39 9.26 22.05
C ALA A 148 13.00 8.93 23.43
N ASP A 149 13.26 7.66 23.70
CA ASP A 149 13.91 7.22 24.93
C ASP A 149 15.33 7.77 25.03
N GLN A 150 16.11 7.75 23.95
CA GLN A 150 17.45 8.36 23.92
C GLN A 150 17.39 9.86 24.21
N VAL A 151 16.47 10.59 23.56
CA VAL A 151 16.29 12.04 23.80
C VAL A 151 15.89 12.32 25.25
N ASN A 152 15.05 11.47 25.85
CA ASN A 152 14.69 11.59 27.26
C ASN A 152 15.88 11.35 28.18
N SER A 153 16.73 10.35 27.89
CA SER A 153 17.97 10.11 28.63
C SER A 153 18.92 11.30 28.56
N ASP A 154 19.14 11.86 27.37
CA ASP A 154 20.00 13.04 27.17
C ASP A 154 19.46 14.26 27.93
N LEU A 155 18.13 14.44 27.97
CA LEU A 155 17.48 15.51 28.72
C LEU A 155 17.66 15.34 30.23
N ILE A 156 17.56 14.12 30.74
CA ILE A 156 17.80 13.81 32.16
C ILE A 156 19.25 14.14 32.52
N GLU A 157 20.21 13.68 31.71
CA GLU A 157 21.63 13.96 31.91
C GLU A 157 21.91 15.48 31.91
N THR A 158 21.42 16.20 30.90
CA THR A 158 21.56 17.67 30.82
C THR A 158 20.94 18.37 32.03
N SER A 159 19.81 17.88 32.52
CA SER A 159 19.14 18.43 33.71
C SER A 159 19.94 18.15 34.97
N THR A 160 20.55 16.97 35.10
CA THR A 160 21.45 16.62 36.21
C THR A 160 22.73 17.46 36.20
N GLU A 161 23.36 17.66 35.04
CA GLU A 161 24.53 18.55 34.90
C GLU A 161 24.19 20.00 35.28
N THR A 162 23.03 20.48 34.80
CA THR A 162 22.54 21.82 35.12
C THR A 162 22.29 21.97 36.63
N LEU A 163 21.68 20.97 37.27
CA LEU A 163 21.47 20.95 38.71
C LEU A 163 22.81 20.96 39.48
N SER A 164 23.76 20.09 39.11
CA SER A 164 25.10 20.06 39.72
C SER A 164 25.79 21.42 39.59
N SER A 165 25.76 22.04 38.41
CA SER A 165 26.35 23.37 38.22
C SER A 165 25.69 24.47 39.05
N LEU A 166 24.40 24.33 39.38
CA LEU A 166 23.68 25.26 40.25
C LEU A 166 23.98 25.00 41.73
N GLU A 167 24.15 23.74 42.14
CA GLU A 167 24.50 23.33 43.51
C GLU A 167 25.98 23.65 43.84
N ASP A 168 26.88 23.40 42.90
CA ASP A 168 28.32 23.62 43.03
C ASP A 168 28.73 25.10 42.86
N VAL A 169 27.74 26.00 42.77
CA VAL A 169 27.97 27.40 42.43
C VAL A 169 28.58 28.17 43.62
N ASN A 170 29.72 28.81 43.38
CA ASN A 170 30.37 29.67 44.37
C ASN A 170 29.63 31.02 44.46
N LEU A 171 28.68 31.13 45.39
CA LEU A 171 27.82 32.32 45.59
C LEU A 171 28.58 33.66 45.58
N PRO A 172 29.71 33.83 46.31
CA PRO A 172 30.54 35.04 46.22
C PRO A 172 31.01 35.39 44.79
N GLU A 173 31.51 34.42 44.04
CA GLU A 173 32.02 34.66 42.68
C GLU A 173 30.87 34.97 41.70
N VAL A 174 29.73 34.28 41.85
CA VAL A 174 28.51 34.55 41.06
C VAL A 174 27.97 35.94 41.34
N ALA A 175 27.95 36.38 42.60
CA ALA A 175 27.50 37.72 42.97
C ALA A 175 28.36 38.80 42.30
N VAL A 176 29.69 38.64 42.30
CA VAL A 176 30.61 39.55 41.62
C VAL A 176 30.39 39.54 40.10
N LYS A 177 30.24 38.36 39.48
CA LYS A 177 29.93 38.24 38.05
C LYS A 177 28.59 38.90 37.69
N LEU A 178 27.56 38.72 38.51
CA LEU A 178 26.23 39.30 38.32
C LEU A 178 26.28 40.82 38.42
N ASP A 179 27.00 41.37 39.40
CA ASP A 179 27.18 42.81 39.53
C ASP A 179 27.94 43.40 38.34
N LEU A 180 28.98 42.72 37.86
CA LEU A 180 29.67 43.10 36.61
C LEU A 180 28.71 43.10 35.41
N GLN A 181 27.89 42.06 35.23
CA GLN A 181 26.89 42.01 34.16
C GLN A 181 25.85 43.12 34.28
N ARG A 182 25.39 43.46 35.49
CA ARG A 182 24.50 44.60 35.73
C ARG A 182 25.16 45.92 35.34
N ILE A 183 26.42 46.12 35.70
CA ILE A 183 27.19 47.31 35.31
C ILE A 183 27.29 47.40 33.78
N TYR A 184 27.61 46.29 33.09
CA TYR A 184 27.67 46.26 31.63
C TYR A 184 26.32 46.56 30.98
N LEU A 185 25.23 45.98 31.49
CA LEU A 185 23.88 46.26 30.99
C LEU A 185 23.51 47.73 31.18
N GLN A 186 23.82 48.29 32.35
CA GLN A 186 23.57 49.70 32.64
C GLN A 186 24.41 50.62 31.73
N ALA A 187 25.68 50.26 31.47
CA ALA A 187 26.55 50.97 30.54
C ALA A 187 26.05 50.88 29.08
N ALA A 188 25.55 49.71 28.66
CA ALA A 188 24.96 49.50 27.35
C ALA A 188 23.67 50.32 27.19
N GLN A 189 22.79 50.33 28.19
CA GLN A 189 21.57 51.14 28.22
C GLN A 189 21.89 52.64 28.17
N GLN A 190 22.88 53.11 28.94
CA GLN A 190 23.32 54.51 28.89
C GLN A 190 23.94 54.87 27.53
N SER A 191 24.73 53.98 26.95
CA SER A 191 25.34 54.19 25.64
C SER A 191 24.28 54.24 24.53
N PHE A 192 23.30 53.33 24.57
CA PHE A 192 22.16 53.33 23.66
C PHE A 192 21.32 54.61 23.78
N ALA A 193 21.00 55.05 25.01
CA ALA A 193 20.28 56.29 25.25
C ALA A 193 21.06 57.53 24.74
N ARG A 194 22.39 57.54 24.89
CA ARG A 194 23.24 58.60 24.33
C ARG A 194 23.26 58.59 22.81
N ILE A 195 23.37 57.42 22.16
CA ILE A 195 23.33 57.31 20.69
C ILE A 195 21.97 57.76 20.16
N GLN A 196 20.87 57.32 20.76
CA GLN A 196 19.51 57.76 20.38
C GLN A 196 19.28 59.26 20.66
N GLY A 197 19.88 59.83 21.70
CA GLY A 197 19.84 61.28 21.95
C GLY A 197 20.63 62.08 20.91
N LEU A 198 21.77 61.55 20.45
CA LEU A 198 22.60 62.17 19.41
C LEU A 198 21.95 62.09 18.01
N THR A 199 21.13 61.07 17.71
CA THR A 199 20.38 61.00 16.45
C THR A 199 19.21 61.99 16.44
N VAL A 200 18.56 62.25 17.57
CA VAL A 200 17.47 63.23 17.69
C VAL A 200 17.95 64.68 17.59
N PHE A 201 19.16 64.99 18.05
CA PHE A 201 19.79 66.31 17.87
C PHE A 201 20.45 66.53 16.50
N ASN A 202 20.61 65.48 15.68
CA ASN A 202 21.08 65.59 14.30
C ASN A 202 19.94 65.68 13.26
N TYR A 203 18.67 65.74 13.70
CA TYR A 203 17.51 65.90 12.82
C TYR A 203 16.85 67.30 12.92
N ILE A 204 17.49 68.24 13.62
CA ILE A 204 17.10 69.67 13.66
C ILE A 204 18.29 70.49 13.17
#